data_AF-A0A6A6FJK6-F1
#
_entry.id   AF-A0A6A6FJK6-F1
#
_cell.length_a   1.000
_cell.length_b   1.000
_cell.length_c   1.000
_cell.angle_alpha   90.00
_cell.angle_beta   90.00
_cell.angle_gamma   90.00
#
_symmetry.space_group_name_H-M   'P 1'
#
loop_
_entity.id
_entity.type
_entity.pdbx_description
1 polymer ?
#
loop_
_entity_poly.entity_id
_entity_poly.type
_entity_poly.pdbx_seq_one_letter_code
_entity_poly.pdbx_strand_id
1 'polypeptide(L)'
;MPAAPPLLAALPAELRLAVYEMLVDDDLRRFAASFSMPALLHTCRQLRSEYVDVFCSDAHVTISAYYGDTGMWSTVTGATAKLALICRSSFTHFVHYSSLASAQRYCERVCFSKPDEQRGILTVSIDSDGLSHSIPDARWWQFGSMSR
;
A
#
# COMPACT_ATOMS: atom_id res chain seq x y z
N MET A 1 -26.82 -23.82 12.28
CA MET A 1 -25.90 -24.47 11.32
C MET A 1 -24.69 -23.58 11.15
N PRO A 2 -23.45 -24.07 11.28
CA PRO A 2 -22.28 -23.28 10.95
C PRO A 2 -22.31 -22.92 9.47
N ALA A 3 -22.01 -21.65 9.14
CA ALA A 3 -21.89 -21.22 7.75
C ALA A 3 -20.75 -22.00 7.09
N ALA A 4 -21.00 -22.51 5.87
CA ALA A 4 -19.95 -23.15 5.09
C ALA A 4 -18.79 -22.17 4.88
N PRO A 5 -17.53 -22.63 4.98
CA PRO A 5 -16.39 -21.77 4.72
C PRO A 5 -16.44 -21.24 3.27
N PRO A 6 -15.89 -20.04 3.00
CA PRO A 6 -15.81 -19.53 1.64
C PRO A 6 -15.12 -20.56 0.74
N LEU A 7 -15.64 -20.77 -0.48
CA LEU A 7 -15.12 -21.77 -1.43
C LEU A 7 -13.59 -21.69 -1.59
N LEU A 8 -13.06 -20.47 -1.65
CA LEU A 8 -11.62 -20.23 -1.75
C LEU A 8 -10.85 -20.76 -0.53
N ALA A 9 -11.39 -20.61 0.69
CA ALA A 9 -10.76 -21.11 1.92
C ALA A 9 -10.78 -22.63 2.02
N ALA A 10 -11.70 -23.30 1.32
CA ALA A 10 -11.79 -24.76 1.26
C ALA A 10 -10.80 -25.40 0.27
N LEU A 11 -10.18 -24.62 -0.63
CA LEU A 11 -9.16 -25.14 -1.55
C LEU A 11 -7.87 -25.49 -0.81
N PRO A 12 -7.05 -26.43 -1.31
CA PRO A 12 -5.65 -26.62 -0.89
C PRO A 12 -4.83 -25.32 -0.98
N ALA A 13 -3.81 -25.19 -0.14
CA ALA A 13 -3.01 -23.96 -0.03
C ALA A 13 -2.33 -23.59 -1.35
N GLU A 14 -1.88 -24.58 -2.10
CA GLU A 14 -1.21 -24.44 -3.39
C GLU A 14 -2.14 -23.84 -4.44
N LEU A 15 -3.41 -24.27 -4.44
CA LEU A 15 -4.42 -23.71 -5.35
C LEU A 15 -4.85 -22.30 -4.92
N ARG A 16 -4.90 -22.02 -3.61
CA ARG A 16 -5.15 -20.65 -3.14
C ARG A 16 -4.05 -19.69 -3.57
N LEU A 17 -2.78 -20.11 -3.42
CA LEU A 17 -1.63 -19.31 -3.85
C LEU A 17 -1.68 -19.02 -5.36
N ALA A 18 -1.95 -20.01 -6.20
CA ALA A 18 -2.10 -19.80 -7.64
C ALA A 18 -3.23 -18.80 -7.96
N VAL A 19 -4.36 -18.85 -7.24
CA VAL A 19 -5.43 -17.85 -7.38
C VAL A 19 -4.95 -16.46 -6.96
N TYR A 20 -4.19 -16.34 -5.86
CA TYR A 20 -3.64 -15.05 -5.42
C TYR A 20 -2.70 -14.44 -6.45
N GLU A 21 -1.78 -15.23 -6.99
CA GLU A 21 -0.84 -14.80 -8.02
C GLU A 21 -1.56 -14.33 -9.30
N MET A 22 -2.68 -14.95 -9.66
CA MET A 22 -3.49 -14.50 -10.81
C MET A 22 -4.26 -13.20 -10.53
N LEU A 23 -4.61 -12.92 -9.27
CA LEU A 23 -5.42 -11.76 -8.90
C LEU A 23 -4.58 -10.51 -8.61
N VAL A 24 -3.32 -10.68 -8.21
CA VAL A 24 -2.50 -9.59 -7.67
C VAL A 24 -2.34 -8.44 -8.66
N ASP A 25 -2.12 -8.72 -9.95
CA ASP A 25 -1.94 -7.68 -10.97
C ASP A 25 -3.17 -6.76 -11.11
N ASP A 26 -4.35 -7.35 -11.15
CA ASP A 26 -5.60 -6.60 -11.27
C ASP A 26 -5.93 -5.82 -9.99
N ASP A 27 -5.62 -6.40 -8.84
CA ASP A 27 -5.77 -5.74 -7.55
C ASP A 27 -4.77 -4.58 -7.40
N LEU A 28 -3.53 -4.71 -7.88
CA LEU A 28 -2.55 -3.63 -7.94
C LEU A 28 -3.03 -2.49 -8.83
N ARG A 29 -3.57 -2.80 -10.03
CA ARG A 29 -4.18 -1.82 -10.94
C ARG A 29 -5.32 -1.05 -10.30
N ARG A 30 -6.24 -1.77 -9.64
CA ARG A 30 -7.37 -1.14 -8.93
C ARG A 30 -6.89 -0.31 -7.75
N PHE A 31 -5.88 -0.80 -7.02
CA PHE A 31 -5.30 -0.10 -5.88
C PHE A 31 -4.57 1.17 -6.33
N ALA A 32 -3.80 1.17 -7.41
CA ALA A 32 -3.19 2.38 -7.94
C ALA A 32 -4.23 3.43 -8.37
N ALA A 33 -5.31 2.97 -9.02
CA ALA A 33 -6.37 3.85 -9.50
C ALA A 33 -7.16 4.48 -8.34
N SER A 34 -7.54 3.68 -7.34
CA SER A 34 -8.54 4.06 -6.33
C SER A 34 -8.04 4.11 -4.89
N PHE A 35 -6.89 3.51 -4.60
CA PHE A 35 -6.37 3.22 -3.27
C PHE A 35 -7.34 2.41 -2.40
N SER A 36 -8.33 1.78 -3.03
CA SER A 36 -9.22 0.83 -2.39
C SER A 36 -8.48 -0.47 -2.15
N MET A 37 -8.49 -0.91 -0.90
CA MET A 37 -7.87 -2.17 -0.52
C MET A 37 -8.51 -3.36 -1.24
N PRO A 38 -7.71 -4.33 -1.69
CA PRO A 38 -8.20 -5.58 -2.27
C PRO A 38 -9.22 -6.29 -1.39
N ALA A 39 -10.27 -6.84 -2.01
CA ALA A 39 -11.36 -7.49 -1.29
C ALA A 39 -10.87 -8.62 -0.38
N LEU A 40 -9.89 -9.42 -0.84
CA LEU A 40 -9.29 -10.53 -0.09
C LEU A 40 -8.69 -10.08 1.25
N LEU A 41 -8.17 -8.85 1.33
CA LEU A 41 -7.62 -8.28 2.57
C LEU A 41 -8.69 -7.88 3.59
N HIS A 42 -9.97 -7.89 3.19
CA HIS A 42 -11.14 -7.65 4.05
C HIS A 42 -11.92 -8.92 4.42
N THR A 43 -11.49 -10.09 3.95
CA THR A 43 -12.21 -11.35 4.16
C THR A 43 -11.85 -12.02 5.50
N CYS A 44 -11.91 -13.35 5.57
CA CYS A 44 -11.60 -14.10 6.77
C CYS A 44 -10.11 -14.02 7.12
N ARG A 45 -9.78 -14.29 8.39
CA ARG A 45 -8.43 -14.17 8.93
C ARG A 45 -7.39 -14.92 8.09
N GLN A 46 -7.73 -16.12 7.60
CA GLN A 46 -6.84 -16.99 6.83
C GLN A 46 -6.48 -16.39 5.47
N LEU A 47 -7.49 -16.12 4.62
CA LEU A 47 -7.26 -15.57 3.28
C LEU A 47 -6.54 -14.23 3.36
N ARG A 48 -6.90 -13.40 4.33
CA ARG A 48 -6.19 -12.14 4.60
C ARG A 48 -4.72 -12.41 4.95
N SER A 49 -4.41 -13.29 5.91
CA SER A 49 -3.01 -13.53 6.29
C SER A 49 -2.17 -14.07 5.14
N GLU A 50 -2.75 -14.92 4.29
CA GLU A 50 -2.04 -15.48 3.14
C GLU A 50 -1.86 -14.44 2.03
N TYR A 51 -2.89 -13.65 1.73
CA TYR A 51 -2.86 -12.69 0.63
C TYR A 51 -2.07 -11.41 0.94
N VAL A 52 -1.95 -11.03 2.23
CA VAL A 52 -1.12 -9.88 2.65
C VAL A 52 0.31 -10.03 2.16
N ASP A 53 0.88 -11.23 2.27
CA ASP A 53 2.25 -11.46 1.86
C ASP A 53 2.41 -11.37 0.34
N VAL A 54 1.43 -11.86 -0.43
CA VAL A 54 1.42 -11.74 -1.90
C VAL A 54 1.32 -10.27 -2.31
N PHE A 55 0.29 -9.56 -1.84
CA PHE A 55 0.01 -8.19 -2.29
C PHE A 55 1.03 -7.16 -1.78
N CYS A 56 1.39 -7.20 -0.50
CA CYS A 56 2.27 -6.18 0.08
C CYS A 56 3.76 -6.46 -0.15
N SER A 57 4.16 -7.71 -0.43
CA SER A 57 5.56 -8.00 -0.79
C SER A 57 5.86 -7.76 -2.26
N ASP A 58 4.82 -7.51 -3.07
CA ASP A 58 4.98 -7.17 -4.48
C ASP A 58 5.90 -5.95 -4.66
N ALA A 59 6.82 -6.05 -5.62
CA ALA A 59 7.83 -5.03 -5.89
C ALA A 59 7.21 -3.70 -6.39
N HIS A 60 6.04 -3.77 -7.01
CA HIS A 60 5.31 -2.61 -7.49
C HIS A 60 4.70 -1.78 -6.36
N VAL A 61 4.59 -2.33 -5.14
CA VAL A 61 4.08 -1.61 -3.96
C VAL A 61 5.24 -1.13 -3.09
N THR A 62 5.60 0.14 -3.24
CA THR A 62 6.66 0.76 -2.44
C THR A 62 6.10 1.83 -1.51
N ILE A 63 6.39 1.70 -0.21
CA ILE A 63 6.00 2.69 0.81
C ILE A 63 7.27 3.32 1.37
N SER A 64 7.40 4.62 1.21
CA SER A 64 8.47 5.42 1.82
C SER A 64 7.88 6.25 2.97
N ALA A 65 8.54 6.22 4.12
CA ALA A 65 8.20 7.04 5.29
C ALA A 65 9.28 8.11 5.51
N TYR A 66 8.87 9.30 5.90
CA TYR A 66 9.78 10.36 6.34
C TYR A 66 9.76 10.47 7.86
N TYR A 67 10.95 10.48 8.46
CA TYR A 67 11.18 10.58 9.89
C TYR A 67 11.68 11.99 10.20
N GLY A 68 10.81 12.83 10.76
CA GLY A 68 11.11 14.25 11.01
C GLY A 68 12.16 14.48 12.10
N ASP A 69 12.28 13.54 13.04
CA ASP A 69 13.29 13.52 14.10
C ASP A 69 14.71 13.32 13.56
N THR A 70 14.87 12.43 12.58
CA THR A 70 16.18 12.17 11.94
C THR A 70 16.39 12.94 10.65
N GLY A 71 15.34 13.53 10.09
CA GLY A 71 15.34 14.14 8.77
C GLY A 71 15.58 13.16 7.62
N MET A 72 15.29 11.87 7.81
CA MET A 72 15.62 10.81 6.85
C MET A 72 14.40 10.13 6.27
N TRP A 73 14.54 9.69 5.02
CA TRP A 73 13.60 8.78 4.37
C TRP A 73 14.00 7.33 4.62
N SER A 74 13.01 6.46 4.80
CA SER A 74 13.24 5.02 4.81
C SER A 74 12.10 4.29 4.11
N THR A 75 12.44 3.20 3.42
CA THR A 75 11.48 2.31 2.80
C THR A 75 10.93 1.35 3.84
N VAL A 76 9.61 1.24 3.91
CA VAL A 76 8.94 0.31 4.83
C VAL A 76 9.02 -1.09 4.23
N THR A 77 9.71 -1.96 4.95
CA THR A 77 9.87 -3.37 4.60
C THR A 77 8.88 -4.25 5.38
N GLY A 78 8.53 -5.39 4.81
CA GLY A 78 7.62 -6.37 5.41
C GLY A 78 6.14 -6.10 5.11
N ALA A 79 5.43 -7.16 4.74
CA ALA A 79 4.03 -7.10 4.32
C ALA A 79 3.09 -6.60 5.42
N THR A 80 3.28 -7.07 6.66
CA THR A 80 2.46 -6.64 7.80
C THR A 80 2.63 -5.15 8.12
N ALA A 81 3.86 -4.63 8.05
CA ALA A 81 4.13 -3.22 8.32
C ALA A 81 3.52 -2.33 7.23
N LYS A 82 3.67 -2.72 5.96
CA LYS A 82 3.02 -2.04 4.84
C LYS A 82 1.50 -2.04 4.97
N LEU A 83 0.89 -3.18 5.26
CA LEU A 83 -0.56 -3.28 5.47
C LEU A 83 -1.03 -2.37 6.61
N ALA A 84 -0.34 -2.40 7.75
CA ALA A 84 -0.69 -1.59 8.91
C ALA A 84 -0.65 -0.09 8.58
N LEU A 85 0.32 0.36 7.79
CA LEU A 85 0.36 1.73 7.29
C LEU A 85 -0.80 2.02 6.34
N ILE A 86 -1.06 1.13 5.37
CA ILE A 86 -2.13 1.37 4.39
C ILE A 86 -3.49 1.49 5.08
N CYS A 87 -3.81 0.59 6.00
CA CYS A 87 -5.08 0.61 6.70
C CYS A 87 -5.27 1.82 7.64
N ARG A 88 -4.19 2.41 8.13
CA ARG A 88 -4.23 3.52 9.10
C ARG A 88 -4.05 4.89 8.45
N SER A 89 -3.64 4.93 7.19
CA SER A 89 -3.33 6.17 6.50
C SER A 89 -4.53 6.72 5.76
N SER A 90 -4.62 8.05 5.68
CA SER A 90 -5.44 8.70 4.67
C SER A 90 -4.59 8.98 3.44
N PHE A 91 -5.08 8.62 2.26
CA PHE A 91 -4.40 8.87 0.99
C PHE A 91 -4.94 10.11 0.29
N THR A 92 -4.04 10.88 -0.32
CA THR A 92 -4.42 12.04 -1.14
C THR A 92 -3.68 12.00 -2.46
N HIS A 93 -4.40 12.25 -3.55
CA HIS A 93 -3.83 12.30 -4.89
C HIS A 93 -2.78 13.42 -5.00
N PHE A 94 -1.65 13.10 -5.63
CA PHE A 94 -0.67 14.10 -6.06
C PHE A 94 -1.14 14.80 -7.33
N VAL A 95 -2.16 15.66 -7.23
CA VAL A 95 -2.65 16.43 -8.40
C VAL A 95 -1.74 17.64 -8.70
N HIS A 96 -0.85 18.02 -7.76
CA HIS A 96 -0.08 19.27 -7.82
C HIS A 96 1.44 19.11 -7.83
N TYR A 97 1.97 17.89 -7.99
CA TYR A 97 3.41 17.64 -7.90
C TYR A 97 3.93 17.12 -9.24
N SER A 98 5.00 17.74 -9.73
CA SER A 98 5.61 17.41 -11.02
C SER A 98 6.59 16.23 -10.96
N SER A 99 6.95 15.77 -9.76
CA SER A 99 7.87 14.64 -9.55
C SER A 99 7.82 14.08 -8.13
N LEU A 100 8.34 12.86 -7.93
CA LEU A 100 8.53 12.26 -6.61
C LEU A 100 9.39 13.13 -5.68
N ALA A 101 10.48 13.71 -6.21
CA ALA A 101 11.33 14.62 -5.45
C ALA A 101 10.57 15.87 -4.96
N SER A 102 9.66 16.41 -5.78
CA SER A 102 8.82 17.54 -5.37
C SER A 102 7.82 17.16 -4.27
N ALA A 103 7.29 15.93 -4.32
CA ALA A 103 6.43 15.39 -3.28
C ALA A 103 7.19 15.13 -1.97
N GLN A 104 8.44 14.63 -2.04
CA GLN A 104 9.30 14.43 -0.87
C GLN A 104 9.58 15.75 -0.16
N ARG A 105 10.03 16.78 -0.89
CA ARG A 105 10.29 18.13 -0.32
C ARG A 105 9.04 18.73 0.32
N TYR A 106 7.87 18.49 -0.26
CA TYR A 106 6.62 18.92 0.36
C TYR A 106 6.36 18.18 1.67
N CYS A 107 6.49 16.86 1.69
CA CYS A 107 6.32 16.06 2.90
C CYS A 107 7.26 16.53 4.02
N GLU A 108 8.53 16.72 3.70
CA GLU A 108 9.55 17.26 4.61
C GLU A 108 9.08 18.59 5.22
N ARG A 109 8.71 19.56 4.37
CA ARG A 109 8.28 20.89 4.81
C ARG A 109 7.06 20.85 5.74
N VAL A 110 6.08 19.97 5.47
CA VAL A 110 4.87 19.91 6.30
C VAL A 110 5.05 19.05 7.55
N CYS A 111 5.96 18.06 7.57
CA CYS A 111 6.32 17.37 8.81
C CYS A 111 6.84 18.34 9.88
N PHE A 112 7.60 19.36 9.49
CA PHE A 112 8.08 20.38 10.43
C PHE A 112 6.96 21.19 11.11
N SER A 113 5.77 21.29 10.51
CA SER A 113 4.65 22.03 11.12
C SER A 113 3.79 21.16 12.04
N LYS A 114 3.93 19.84 12.00
CA LYS A 114 3.19 18.87 12.81
C LYS A 114 4.06 17.68 13.21
N PRO A 115 4.94 17.84 14.20
CA PRO A 115 5.93 16.83 14.57
C PRO A 115 5.32 15.50 15.07
N ASP A 116 4.07 15.51 15.53
CA ASP A 116 3.36 14.32 16.02
C ASP A 116 2.72 13.46 14.92
N GLU A 117 2.77 13.88 13.65
CA GLU A 117 2.19 13.13 12.53
C GLU A 117 3.28 12.45 11.70
N GLN A 118 3.19 11.12 11.53
CA GLN A 118 4.05 10.39 10.61
C GLN A 118 3.49 10.49 9.19
N ARG A 119 4.36 10.77 8.22
CA ARG A 119 3.94 10.99 6.84
C ARG A 119 4.88 10.29 5.88
N GLY A 120 4.40 10.08 4.67
CA GLY A 120 5.23 9.49 3.64
C GLY A 120 4.56 9.48 2.28
N ILE A 121 5.15 8.68 1.40
CA ILE A 121 4.73 8.53 0.02
C ILE A 121 4.52 7.05 -0.22
N LEU A 122 3.36 6.70 -0.78
CA LEU A 122 3.07 5.37 -1.28
C LEU A 122 3.08 5.49 -2.80
N THR A 123 3.93 4.69 -3.44
CA THR A 123 4.04 4.62 -4.89
C THR A 123 3.62 3.22 -5.32
N VAL A 124 2.70 3.17 -6.27
CA VAL A 124 2.32 1.93 -6.95
C VAL A 124 2.77 2.06 -8.40
N SER A 125 3.86 1.37 -8.76
CA SER A 125 4.40 1.38 -10.11
C SER A 125 3.83 0.19 -10.88
N ILE A 126 2.80 0.38 -11.69
CA ILE A 126 2.37 -0.69 -12.59
C ILE A 126 3.10 -0.47 -13.89
N ASP A 127 3.88 -1.45 -14.33
CA ASP A 127 4.45 -1.44 -15.66
C ASP A 127 3.31 -1.49 -16.68
N SER A 128 2.88 -0.32 -17.14
CA SER A 128 1.97 -0.21 -18.26
C SER A 128 2.76 -0.52 -19.54
N ASP A 129 2.76 -1.79 -19.93
CA ASP A 129 3.13 -2.31 -21.24
C ASP A 129 4.38 -1.68 -21.87
N GLY A 130 5.53 -1.67 -21.18
CA GLY A 130 6.87 -1.47 -21.76
C GLY A 130 7.14 -0.18 -22.59
N LEU A 131 6.18 0.74 -22.71
CA LEU A 131 6.21 1.86 -23.66
C LEU A 131 5.86 3.21 -23.04
N SER A 132 5.65 3.26 -21.72
CA SER A 132 5.20 4.47 -21.05
C SER A 132 6.17 4.86 -19.95
N HIS A 133 6.87 5.98 -20.15
CA HIS A 133 7.49 6.77 -19.08
C HIS A 133 6.42 7.43 -18.17
N SER A 134 5.34 6.71 -17.83
CA SER A 134 4.34 7.19 -16.90
C SER A 134 4.94 7.18 -15.51
N ILE A 135 4.88 8.34 -14.86
CA ILE A 135 5.18 8.50 -13.45
C ILE A 135 4.38 7.43 -12.68
N PRO A 136 5.01 6.62 -11.82
CA PRO A 136 4.28 5.64 -11.02
C PRO A 136 3.14 6.36 -10.29
N ASP A 137 1.97 5.73 -10.20
CA ASP A 137 0.81 6.29 -9.52
C ASP A 137 1.16 6.48 -8.04
N ALA A 138 1.61 7.68 -7.73
CA ALA A 138 2.09 8.05 -6.41
C ALA A 138 0.94 8.73 -5.67
N ARG A 139 0.79 8.42 -4.39
CA ARG A 139 -0.07 9.19 -3.48
C ARG A 139 0.61 9.48 -2.16
N TRP A 140 0.20 10.61 -1.64
CA TRP A 140 0.60 11.05 -0.33
C TRP A 140 -0.14 10.23 0.71
N TRP A 141 0.55 9.83 1.77
CA TRP A 141 -0.09 9.26 2.94
C TRP A 141 0.31 10.02 4.20
N GLN A 142 -0.67 10.21 5.08
CA GLN A 142 -0.47 10.77 6.40
C GLN A 142 -1.09 9.85 7.44
N PHE A 143 -0.39 9.70 8.55
CA PHE A 143 -0.82 9.01 9.74
C PHE A 143 -0.75 9.98 10.92
N GLY A 144 -1.91 10.35 11.47
CA GLY A 144 -1.96 11.13 12.70
C GLY A 144 -1.61 10.25 13.89
N SER A 145 -0.79 10.73 14.82
CA SER A 145 -0.72 10.13 16.15
C SER A 145 -2.14 10.05 16.70
N MET A 146 -2.65 8.83 16.87
CA MET A 146 -3.82 8.64 17.71
C MET A 146 -3.37 9.01 19.12
N SER A 147 -3.70 10.22 19.56
CA SER A 147 -3.71 10.57 20.97
C SER A 147 -4.44 9.44 21.70
N ARG A 148 -3.68 8.71 22.53
CA ARG A 148 -4.23 7.69 23.43
C ARG A 148 -5.19 8.32 24.42
#